data_AF-M3J2Q3-F1
#
_entry.id   AF-M3J2Q3-F1
#
_cell.length_a   1.000
_cell.length_b   1.000
_cell.length_c   1.000
_cell.angle_alpha   90.00
_cell.angle_beta   90.00
_cell.angle_gamma   90.00
#
_symmetry.space_group_name_H-M   'P 1'
#
loop_
_entity.id
_entity.type
_entity.pdbx_description
1 polymer ?
#
loop_
_entity_poly.entity_id
_entity_poly.type
_entity_poly.pdbx_seq_one_letter_code
_entity_poly.pdbx_strand_id
1 'polypeptide(L)'
;TALDITENRIDTGSVAIPSEPIVICSNSYWSIVDVARVEFMNDITVESNAMLFISSTLPTLKLWVVTSYKHTFLNNGIVALNALSSSETSTFYFDWSTFVNNGEMYFAASGIDSDFLNIESHELTNNGLMVFYNEKKSTSYVIIESWGNPITNDGQICFRKHNFLQSGNIVGNGCLTAIEGGSIYIRDPVTIFDSNLSYYLADATSIMTVGYFRTAHTFK
;
A
#
# COMPACT_ATOMS: atom_id res chain seq x y z
N THR A 1 5.68 22.90 15.01
CA THR A 1 6.12 23.34 13.66
C THR A 1 6.29 22.10 12.83
N ALA A 2 5.77 22.06 11.60
CA ALA A 2 5.95 20.91 10.71
C ALA A 2 7.35 20.94 10.07
N LEU A 3 7.83 19.77 9.62
CA LEU A 3 8.93 19.68 8.66
C LEU A 3 8.36 19.83 7.26
N ASP A 4 8.62 20.97 6.63
CA ASP A 4 8.21 21.25 5.26
C ASP A 4 9.36 20.93 4.30
N ILE A 5 9.13 19.99 3.37
CA ILE A 5 10.04 19.69 2.26
C ILE A 5 9.66 20.60 1.09
N THR A 6 10.26 21.80 1.05
CA THR A 6 10.02 22.83 0.01
C THR A 6 10.99 22.76 -1.16
N GLU A 7 12.00 21.91 -1.07
CA GLU A 7 12.97 21.63 -2.11
C GLU A 7 13.26 20.13 -2.16
N ASN A 8 13.75 19.65 -3.29
CA ASN A 8 14.11 18.25 -3.47
C ASN A 8 15.14 17.81 -2.44
N ARG A 9 14.80 16.75 -1.69
CA ARG A 9 15.60 16.20 -0.61
C ARG A 9 15.90 14.73 -0.85
N ILE A 10 17.15 14.34 -0.70
CA ILE A 10 17.58 12.94 -0.72
C ILE A 10 18.31 12.65 0.59
N ASP A 11 17.84 11.66 1.33
CA ASP A 11 18.52 11.16 2.52
C ASP A 11 18.96 9.71 2.30
N THR A 12 20.16 9.38 2.77
CA THR A 12 20.73 8.02 2.65
C THR A 12 21.37 7.55 3.96
N GLY A 13 21.52 6.25 4.13
CA GLY A 13 22.19 5.65 5.29
C GLY A 13 21.31 5.63 6.54
N SER A 14 21.54 6.54 7.50
CA SER A 14 20.74 6.64 8.73
C SER A 14 19.95 7.94 8.74
N VAL A 15 18.63 7.83 8.85
CA VAL A 15 17.72 8.98 8.82
C VAL A 15 16.89 8.97 10.08
N ALA A 16 16.97 10.07 10.84
CA ALA A 16 16.05 10.33 11.94
C ALA A 16 14.82 11.02 11.36
N ILE A 17 13.68 10.31 11.35
CA ILE A 17 12.40 10.91 11.01
C ILE A 17 11.97 11.79 12.19
N PRO A 18 11.63 13.06 11.96
CA PRO A 18 11.23 13.95 13.03
C PRO A 18 9.93 13.50 13.72
N SER A 19 9.68 14.03 14.91
CA SER A 19 8.41 13.81 15.63
C SER A 19 7.30 14.78 15.20
N GLU A 20 7.65 15.89 14.56
CA GLU A 20 6.67 16.83 14.02
C GLU A 20 5.97 16.32 12.75
N PRO A 21 4.77 16.85 12.43
CA PRO A 21 4.12 16.61 11.14
C PRO A 21 5.05 16.91 9.97
N ILE A 22 4.89 16.15 8.88
CA ILE A 22 5.69 16.24 7.68
C ILE A 22 4.80 16.65 6.51
N VAL A 23 5.23 17.68 5.78
CA VAL A 23 4.58 18.10 4.53
C VAL A 23 5.61 18.05 3.41
N ILE A 24 5.34 17.26 2.38
CA ILE A 24 6.09 17.34 1.12
C ILE A 24 5.34 18.29 0.21
N CYS A 25 5.90 19.50 0.04
CA CYS A 25 5.25 20.59 -0.67
C CYS A 25 5.25 20.35 -2.18
N SER A 26 4.26 20.93 -2.85
CA SER A 26 4.05 20.87 -4.29
C SER A 26 5.34 21.19 -5.06
N ASN A 27 5.63 20.41 -6.11
CA ASN A 27 6.84 20.50 -6.95
C ASN A 27 8.16 20.10 -6.26
N SER A 28 8.09 19.47 -5.09
CA SER A 28 9.25 18.93 -4.38
C SER A 28 9.12 17.42 -4.17
N TYR A 29 10.25 16.75 -3.97
CA TYR A 29 10.25 15.37 -3.51
C TYR A 29 11.12 15.16 -2.29
N TRP A 30 10.78 14.12 -1.51
CA TRP A 30 11.66 13.53 -0.53
C TRP A 30 11.95 12.08 -0.90
N SER A 31 13.23 11.75 -1.10
CA SER A 31 13.69 10.40 -1.39
C SER A 31 14.56 9.89 -0.25
N ILE A 32 14.16 8.78 0.36
CA ILE A 32 14.89 8.08 1.41
C ILE A 32 15.43 6.79 0.79
N VAL A 33 16.75 6.67 0.66
CA VAL A 33 17.41 5.60 -0.10
C VAL A 33 18.36 4.82 0.79
N ASP A 34 18.27 3.49 0.74
CA ASP A 34 19.14 2.57 1.48
C ASP A 34 19.13 2.78 3.00
N VAL A 35 17.94 3.07 3.55
CA VAL A 35 17.69 3.16 4.99
C VAL A 35 16.89 1.95 5.43
N ALA A 36 17.49 1.10 6.28
CA ALA A 36 16.90 -0.19 6.68
C ALA A 36 15.53 -0.05 7.37
N ARG A 37 15.37 1.00 8.18
CA ARG A 37 14.14 1.26 8.93
C ARG A 37 13.74 2.72 8.81
N VAL A 38 12.55 2.96 8.28
CA VAL A 38 11.92 4.27 8.17
C VAL A 38 10.63 4.23 8.96
N GLU A 39 10.52 5.09 9.97
CA GLU A 39 9.42 5.06 10.92
C GLU A 39 8.76 6.43 11.01
N PHE A 40 7.50 6.52 10.59
CA PHE A 40 6.73 7.75 10.66
C PHE A 40 5.81 7.72 11.87
N MET A 41 6.05 8.64 12.80
CA MET A 41 5.32 8.76 14.07
C MET A 41 4.65 10.13 14.16
N ASN A 42 4.15 10.61 13.02
CA ASN A 42 3.62 11.94 12.81
C ASN A 42 2.63 11.94 11.64
N ASP A 43 1.87 13.03 11.50
CA ASP A 43 1.03 13.22 10.33
C ASP A 43 1.88 13.46 9.09
N ILE A 44 1.48 12.86 7.96
CA ILE A 44 2.15 13.05 6.67
C ILE A 44 1.15 13.61 5.67
N THR A 45 1.54 14.70 5.00
CA THR A 45 0.86 15.21 3.82
C THR A 45 1.80 15.24 2.64
N VAL A 46 1.42 14.56 1.55
CA VAL A 46 2.06 14.67 0.24
C VAL A 46 1.15 15.53 -0.63
N GLU A 47 1.57 16.75 -0.95
CA GLU A 47 0.76 17.66 -1.76
C GLU A 47 0.66 17.21 -3.23
N SER A 48 -0.26 17.82 -3.98
CA SER A 48 -0.37 17.61 -5.41
C SER A 48 0.95 17.95 -6.11
N ASN A 49 1.36 17.11 -7.06
CA ASN A 49 2.66 17.24 -7.74
C ASN A 49 3.89 17.19 -6.80
N ALA A 50 3.74 16.60 -5.61
CA ALA A 50 4.84 16.27 -4.72
C ALA A 50 5.08 14.75 -4.69
N MET A 51 6.27 14.32 -4.28
CA MET A 51 6.60 12.90 -4.22
C MET A 51 7.32 12.48 -2.94
N LEU A 52 6.93 11.32 -2.40
CA LEU A 52 7.65 10.62 -1.34
C LEU A 52 8.15 9.27 -1.86
N PHE A 53 9.46 9.09 -1.88
CA PHE A 53 10.10 7.86 -2.34
C PHE A 53 10.88 7.21 -1.20
N ILE A 54 10.68 5.92 -0.97
CA ILE A 54 11.46 5.15 0.00
C ILE A 54 11.92 3.89 -0.70
N SER A 55 13.24 3.70 -0.81
CA SER A 55 13.77 2.62 -1.66
C SER A 55 15.00 1.94 -1.07
N SER A 56 15.15 0.66 -1.42
CA SER A 56 16.36 -0.13 -1.23
C SER A 56 16.94 -0.50 -2.59
N THR A 57 18.20 -0.14 -2.80
CA THR A 57 19.00 -0.48 -3.97
C THR A 57 19.99 -1.61 -3.68
N LEU A 58 20.10 -2.03 -2.42
CA LEU A 58 21.06 -3.02 -1.96
C LEU A 58 20.40 -4.40 -1.75
N PRO A 59 20.99 -5.50 -2.29
CA PRO A 59 20.42 -6.84 -2.15
C PRO A 59 20.24 -7.32 -0.70
N THR A 60 21.16 -6.93 0.18
CA THR A 60 21.19 -7.38 1.58
C THR A 60 20.43 -6.45 2.52
N LEU A 61 19.76 -5.41 2.00
CA LEU A 61 19.07 -4.42 2.82
C LEU A 61 17.56 -4.60 2.71
N LYS A 62 16.98 -5.26 3.71
CA LYS A 62 15.53 -5.27 3.89
C LYS A 62 15.02 -3.86 4.15
N LEU A 63 13.91 -3.51 3.50
CA LEU A 63 13.24 -2.25 3.71
C LEU A 63 12.12 -2.43 4.74
N TRP A 64 12.21 -1.73 5.86
CA TRP A 64 11.20 -1.75 6.92
C TRP A 64 10.58 -0.36 7.06
N VAL A 65 9.38 -0.18 6.51
CA VAL A 65 8.62 1.07 6.61
C VAL A 65 7.43 0.84 7.53
N VAL A 66 7.40 1.58 8.64
CA VAL A 66 6.35 1.50 9.67
C VAL A 66 5.75 2.85 9.99
N THR A 67 4.49 2.83 10.37
CA THR A 67 3.76 4.01 10.84
C THR A 67 3.04 3.67 12.15
N SER A 68 2.29 4.62 12.73
CA SER A 68 1.60 4.43 14.01
C SER A 68 0.19 5.01 13.98
N TYR A 69 -0.78 4.25 14.51
CA TYR A 69 -2.21 4.52 14.56
C TYR A 69 -2.64 5.96 14.89
N LYS A 70 -1.85 6.74 15.60
CA LYS A 70 -2.28 8.04 16.15
C LYS A 70 -2.31 9.18 15.12
N HIS A 71 -1.99 8.90 13.87
CA HIS A 71 -1.62 9.92 12.91
C HIS A 71 -2.42 9.82 11.61
N THR A 72 -2.45 10.94 10.89
CA THR A 72 -3.14 11.06 9.61
C THR A 72 -2.14 10.96 8.45
N PHE A 73 -2.51 10.18 7.44
CA PHE A 73 -1.83 10.14 6.15
C PHE A 73 -2.74 10.70 5.06
N LEU A 74 -2.27 11.75 4.37
CA LEU A 74 -2.93 12.35 3.22
C LEU A 74 -1.99 12.38 2.01
N ASN A 75 -2.32 11.63 0.97
CA ASN A 75 -1.57 11.63 -0.29
C ASN A 75 -2.39 12.25 -1.43
N ASN A 76 -1.95 13.39 -1.95
CA ASN A 76 -2.44 13.98 -3.20
C ASN A 76 -1.41 13.91 -4.34
N GLY A 77 -0.21 13.39 -4.06
CA GLY A 77 0.92 13.29 -4.99
C GLY A 77 1.25 11.83 -5.30
N ILE A 78 2.54 11.50 -5.30
CA ILE A 78 3.03 10.14 -5.54
C ILE A 78 3.79 9.63 -4.31
N VAL A 79 3.43 8.44 -3.83
CA VAL A 79 4.22 7.70 -2.83
C VAL A 79 4.70 6.39 -3.45
N ALA A 80 6.01 6.12 -3.41
CA ALA A 80 6.53 4.85 -3.88
C ALA A 80 7.49 4.21 -2.87
N LEU A 81 7.20 2.98 -2.49
CA LEU A 81 8.05 2.10 -1.71
C LEU A 81 8.63 1.03 -2.65
N ASN A 82 9.96 0.98 -2.78
CA ASN A 82 10.62 0.07 -3.71
C ASN A 82 11.71 -0.75 -3.02
N ALA A 83 11.45 -2.04 -2.85
CA ALA A 83 12.38 -3.03 -2.34
C ALA A 83 12.71 -4.13 -3.37
N LEU A 84 12.53 -3.87 -4.67
CA LEU A 84 12.78 -4.86 -5.73
C LEU A 84 14.22 -5.40 -5.71
N SER A 85 15.19 -4.55 -5.36
CA SER A 85 16.60 -4.95 -5.33
C SER A 85 16.93 -5.87 -4.15
N SER A 86 16.12 -5.88 -3.08
CA SER A 86 16.35 -6.65 -1.86
C SER A 86 16.02 -8.12 -2.04
N SER A 87 16.94 -9.00 -1.68
CA SER A 87 16.67 -10.44 -1.53
C SER A 87 16.10 -10.80 -0.15
N GLU A 88 16.09 -9.86 0.78
CA GLU A 88 15.54 -10.03 2.12
C GLU A 88 14.04 -9.64 2.16
N THR A 89 13.29 -10.27 3.06
CA THR A 89 11.88 -9.95 3.33
C THR A 89 11.73 -8.50 3.80
N SER A 90 10.98 -7.71 3.03
CA SER A 90 10.64 -6.33 3.35
C SER A 90 9.31 -6.25 4.10
N THR A 91 9.15 -5.16 4.84
CA THR A 91 7.99 -4.91 5.70
C THR A 91 7.46 -3.52 5.39
N PHE A 92 6.21 -3.47 4.94
CA PHE A 92 5.44 -2.26 4.75
C PHE A 92 4.21 -2.39 5.64
N TYR A 93 4.28 -1.81 6.83
CA TYR A 93 3.21 -1.86 7.82
C TYR A 93 2.72 -0.46 8.12
N PHE A 94 1.58 -0.11 7.52
CA PHE A 94 0.97 1.19 7.66
C PHE A 94 -0.20 1.05 8.62
N ASP A 95 -0.10 1.70 9.76
CA ASP A 95 -1.12 1.84 10.78
C ASP A 95 -1.38 3.34 10.98
N TRP A 96 -2.61 3.77 10.71
CA TRP A 96 -3.02 5.18 10.74
C TRP A 96 -4.37 5.37 11.45
N SER A 97 -4.66 6.57 11.93
CA SER A 97 -6.03 6.89 12.37
C SER A 97 -6.90 7.15 11.16
N THR A 98 -6.35 7.90 10.21
CA THR A 98 -7.00 8.30 8.98
C THR A 98 -6.00 8.14 7.84
N PHE A 99 -6.40 7.41 6.81
CA PHE A 99 -5.63 7.17 5.60
C PHE A 99 -6.44 7.63 4.39
N VAL A 100 -5.95 8.64 3.68
CA VAL A 100 -6.59 9.17 2.47
C VAL A 100 -5.59 9.18 1.32
N ASN A 101 -5.88 8.41 0.28
CA ASN A 101 -5.12 8.43 -0.97
C ASN A 101 -5.96 9.01 -2.11
N ASN A 102 -5.63 10.23 -2.54
CA ASN A 102 -6.16 10.89 -3.74
C ASN A 102 -5.20 10.82 -4.93
N GLY A 103 -3.91 10.57 -4.67
CA GLY A 103 -2.87 10.48 -5.67
C GLY A 103 -2.54 9.04 -6.06
N GLU A 104 -1.26 8.74 -6.20
CA GLU A 104 -0.77 7.42 -6.59
C GLU A 104 0.13 6.82 -5.51
N MET A 105 -0.03 5.53 -5.25
CA MET A 105 0.83 4.76 -4.36
C MET A 105 1.34 3.50 -5.04
N TYR A 106 2.64 3.24 -4.89
CA TYR A 106 3.31 2.09 -5.46
C TYR A 106 4.08 1.33 -4.38
N PHE A 107 3.83 0.04 -4.28
CA PHE A 107 4.50 -0.86 -3.37
C PHE A 107 5.14 -1.97 -4.18
N ALA A 108 6.46 -2.00 -4.23
CA ALA A 108 7.21 -2.96 -5.03
C ALA A 108 8.17 -3.75 -4.15
N ALA A 109 8.11 -5.07 -4.20
CA ALA A 109 9.05 -5.96 -3.52
C ALA A 109 9.51 -7.10 -4.45
N SER A 110 10.59 -7.78 -4.08
CA SER A 110 11.13 -8.86 -4.93
C SER A 110 10.22 -10.09 -4.96
N GLY A 111 9.50 -10.36 -3.87
CA GLY A 111 8.71 -11.59 -3.70
C GLY A 111 9.57 -12.86 -3.74
N ILE A 112 10.88 -12.76 -3.47
CA ILE A 112 11.76 -13.91 -3.27
C ILE A 112 11.31 -14.69 -2.03
N ASP A 113 10.98 -13.94 -0.97
CA ASP A 113 10.36 -14.45 0.25
C ASP A 113 8.96 -13.83 0.44
N SER A 114 8.27 -14.23 1.51
CA SER A 114 6.95 -13.71 1.83
C SER A 114 7.07 -12.34 2.52
N ASP A 115 7.10 -11.27 1.74
CA ASP A 115 7.02 -9.87 2.23
C ASP A 115 5.78 -9.62 3.09
N PHE A 116 5.87 -8.66 4.01
CA PHE A 116 4.75 -8.23 4.83
C PHE A 116 4.22 -6.90 4.32
N LEU A 117 2.97 -6.89 3.86
CA LEU A 117 2.28 -5.76 3.25
C LEU A 117 0.91 -5.59 3.89
N ASN A 118 0.80 -4.60 4.76
CA ASN A 118 -0.43 -4.35 5.49
C ASN A 118 -0.69 -2.85 5.64
N ILE A 119 -1.90 -2.44 5.28
CA ILE A 119 -2.43 -1.08 5.49
C ILE A 119 -3.66 -1.21 6.38
N GLU A 120 -3.57 -0.68 7.58
CA GLU A 120 -4.61 -0.67 8.59
C GLU A 120 -4.92 0.78 8.97
N SER A 121 -6.19 1.11 9.11
CA SER A 121 -6.61 2.43 9.57
C SER A 121 -7.94 2.38 10.32
N HIS A 122 -8.30 3.39 11.10
CA HIS A 122 -9.68 3.52 11.58
C HIS A 122 -10.61 4.06 10.48
N GLU A 123 -10.08 4.93 9.62
CA GLU A 123 -10.76 5.43 8.42
C GLU A 123 -9.82 5.28 7.21
N LEU A 124 -10.27 4.56 6.18
CA LEU A 124 -9.48 4.31 4.97
C LEU A 124 -10.28 4.71 3.73
N THR A 125 -9.75 5.68 2.99
CA THR A 125 -10.31 6.15 1.72
C THR A 125 -9.26 6.11 0.62
N ASN A 126 -9.56 5.42 -0.48
CA ASN A 126 -8.80 5.47 -1.71
C ASN A 126 -9.65 6.03 -2.86
N ASN A 127 -9.32 7.24 -3.29
CA ASN A 127 -9.88 7.88 -4.49
C ASN A 127 -8.93 7.77 -5.69
N GLY A 128 -7.65 7.51 -5.45
CA GLY A 128 -6.60 7.45 -6.45
C GLY A 128 -6.20 6.03 -6.82
N LEU A 129 -4.90 5.84 -7.09
CA LEU A 129 -4.33 4.56 -7.49
C LEU A 129 -3.48 3.97 -6.36
N MET A 130 -3.63 2.68 -6.10
CA MET A 130 -2.68 1.87 -5.33
C MET A 130 -2.24 0.66 -6.15
N VAL A 131 -0.93 0.46 -6.30
CA VAL A 131 -0.35 -0.67 -7.02
C VAL A 131 0.55 -1.46 -6.08
N PHE A 132 0.25 -2.75 -5.95
CA PHE A 132 1.07 -3.71 -5.22
C PHE A 132 1.69 -4.68 -6.22
N TYR A 133 3.01 -4.71 -6.24
CA TYR A 133 3.79 -5.46 -7.22
C TYR A 133 4.87 -6.29 -6.54
N ASN A 134 4.91 -7.58 -6.88
CA ASN A 134 6.10 -8.39 -6.65
C ASN A 134 6.76 -8.77 -7.97
N GLU A 135 8.09 -8.79 -8.02
CA GLU A 135 8.80 -9.30 -9.19
C GLU A 135 8.52 -10.79 -9.42
N LYS A 136 8.50 -11.57 -8.33
CA LYS A 136 8.08 -12.97 -8.28
C LYS A 136 6.85 -13.11 -7.40
N LYS A 137 5.86 -13.89 -7.87
CA LYS A 137 4.69 -14.19 -7.03
C LYS A 137 5.10 -15.06 -5.85
N SER A 138 4.87 -14.56 -4.64
CA SER A 138 5.09 -15.29 -3.39
C SER A 138 3.75 -15.69 -2.76
N THR A 139 3.81 -16.31 -1.58
CA THR A 139 2.64 -16.63 -0.76
C THR A 139 2.17 -15.45 0.09
N SER A 140 2.83 -14.29 0.01
CA SER A 140 2.42 -13.12 0.79
C SER A 140 1.06 -12.60 0.35
N TYR A 141 0.37 -11.98 1.29
CA TYR A 141 -0.87 -11.27 1.06
C TYR A 141 -0.64 -9.78 1.24
N VAL A 142 -1.26 -8.98 0.39
CA VAL A 142 -1.63 -7.61 0.73
C VAL A 142 -2.85 -7.70 1.63
N ILE A 143 -2.77 -7.08 2.79
CA ILE A 143 -3.87 -6.91 3.73
C ILE A 143 -4.22 -5.42 3.74
N ILE A 144 -5.49 -5.10 3.53
CA ILE A 144 -6.01 -3.74 3.65
C ILE A 144 -7.21 -3.83 4.57
N GLU A 145 -7.10 -3.20 5.74
CA GLU A 145 -8.07 -3.34 6.82
C GLU A 145 -8.48 -1.98 7.38
N SER A 146 -9.72 -1.94 7.87
CA SER A 146 -10.24 -0.78 8.58
C SER A 146 -10.94 -1.24 9.86
N TRP A 147 -10.58 -0.64 11.00
CA TRP A 147 -11.13 -1.01 12.30
C TRP A 147 -12.30 -0.11 12.66
N GLY A 148 -13.52 -0.57 12.34
CA GLY A 148 -14.76 0.07 12.78
C GLY A 148 -15.61 0.67 11.65
N ASN A 149 -15.03 0.90 10.47
CA ASN A 149 -15.73 1.41 9.30
C ASN A 149 -15.41 0.60 8.04
N PRO A 150 -16.31 0.50 7.05
CA PRO A 150 -15.96 -0.01 5.73
C PRO A 150 -14.83 0.81 5.09
N ILE A 151 -13.95 0.14 4.34
CA ILE A 151 -12.96 0.80 3.47
C ILE A 151 -13.71 1.46 2.32
N THR A 152 -13.48 2.74 2.07
CA THR A 152 -14.03 3.44 0.89
C THR A 152 -13.02 3.37 -0.24
N ASN A 153 -13.39 2.74 -1.35
CA ASN A 153 -12.58 2.69 -2.57
C ASN A 153 -13.40 3.22 -3.74
N ASP A 154 -13.12 4.46 -4.15
CA ASP A 154 -13.63 5.09 -5.37
C ASP A 154 -12.57 5.16 -6.49
N GLY A 155 -11.33 4.74 -6.19
CA GLY A 155 -10.21 4.68 -7.11
C GLY A 155 -9.91 3.26 -7.64
N GLN A 156 -8.64 3.00 -7.91
CA GLN A 156 -8.16 1.71 -8.42
C GLN A 156 -7.12 1.08 -7.49
N ILE A 157 -7.27 -0.21 -7.22
CA ILE A 157 -6.31 -1.01 -6.46
C ILE A 157 -5.87 -2.19 -7.33
N CYS A 158 -4.56 -2.27 -7.61
CA CYS A 158 -3.99 -3.26 -8.52
C CYS A 158 -3.04 -4.21 -7.80
N PHE A 159 -3.22 -5.51 -8.03
CA PHE A 159 -2.36 -6.57 -7.51
C PHE A 159 -1.65 -7.26 -8.68
N ARG A 160 -0.37 -6.95 -8.86
CA ARG A 160 0.48 -7.51 -9.91
C ARG A 160 1.38 -8.58 -9.32
N LYS A 161 1.18 -9.85 -9.71
CA LYS A 161 1.88 -11.01 -9.11
C LYS A 161 1.79 -11.04 -7.58
N HIS A 162 0.72 -10.48 -7.02
CA HIS A 162 0.48 -10.42 -5.58
C HIS A 162 -0.87 -11.05 -5.23
N ASN A 163 -0.96 -11.66 -4.05
CA ASN A 163 -2.24 -12.08 -3.50
C ASN A 163 -2.81 -10.93 -2.65
N PHE A 164 -4.10 -10.67 -2.74
CA PHE A 164 -4.87 -9.79 -1.88
C PHE A 164 -5.84 -10.61 -1.05
N LEU A 165 -5.91 -10.35 0.25
CA LEU A 165 -6.92 -10.94 1.13
C LEU A 165 -7.86 -9.84 1.61
N GLN A 166 -9.10 -9.89 1.15
CA GLN A 166 -10.16 -9.06 1.69
C GLN A 166 -10.71 -9.72 2.96
N SER A 167 -10.43 -9.08 4.11
CA SER A 167 -10.91 -9.44 5.45
C SER A 167 -11.98 -8.50 5.99
N GLY A 168 -12.13 -7.29 5.40
CA GLY A 168 -13.14 -6.30 5.77
C GLY A 168 -14.10 -5.93 4.63
N ASN A 169 -15.10 -5.10 4.96
CA ASN A 169 -16.04 -4.56 3.98
C ASN A 169 -15.37 -3.44 3.17
N ILE A 170 -15.53 -3.49 1.84
CA ILE A 170 -15.13 -2.41 0.93
C ILE A 170 -16.42 -1.88 0.28
N VAL A 171 -16.54 -0.56 0.23
CA VAL A 171 -17.66 0.17 -0.41
C VAL A 171 -17.12 1.21 -1.40
N GLY A 172 -17.99 1.76 -2.24
CA GLY A 172 -17.64 2.78 -3.23
C GLY A 172 -17.76 2.27 -4.67
N ASN A 173 -17.23 3.06 -5.61
CA ASN A 173 -17.40 2.86 -7.06
C ASN A 173 -16.10 2.44 -7.77
N GLY A 174 -15.06 2.14 -7.00
CA GLY A 174 -13.74 1.83 -7.50
C GLY A 174 -13.58 0.42 -8.05
N CYS A 175 -12.35 0.08 -8.43
CA CYS A 175 -12.00 -1.19 -9.04
C CYS A 175 -10.85 -1.89 -8.30
N LEU A 176 -11.00 -3.21 -8.06
CA LEU A 176 -9.93 -4.10 -7.64
C LEU A 176 -9.48 -4.94 -8.83
N THR A 177 -8.22 -4.82 -9.22
CA THR A 177 -7.65 -5.50 -10.39
C THR A 177 -6.59 -6.50 -9.99
N ALA A 178 -6.71 -7.75 -10.46
CA ALA A 178 -5.63 -8.72 -10.47
C ALA A 178 -5.01 -8.76 -11.88
N ILE A 179 -3.69 -8.66 -11.95
CA ILE A 179 -2.94 -8.66 -13.23
C ILE A 179 -1.61 -9.42 -13.10
N GLU A 180 -1.14 -9.97 -14.21
CA GLU A 180 0.04 -10.83 -14.32
C GLU A 180 0.07 -11.93 -13.25
N GLY A 181 -1.04 -12.63 -13.10
CA GLY A 181 -1.16 -13.70 -12.11
C GLY A 181 -1.40 -13.20 -10.69
N GLY A 182 -1.86 -11.97 -10.51
CA GLY A 182 -2.42 -11.49 -9.25
C GLY A 182 -3.60 -12.35 -8.77
N SER A 183 -3.96 -12.25 -7.50
CA SER A 183 -5.08 -13.04 -6.96
C SER A 183 -5.86 -12.26 -5.92
N ILE A 184 -7.18 -12.33 -5.99
CA ILE A 184 -8.10 -11.71 -5.03
C ILE A 184 -8.78 -12.82 -4.23
N TYR A 185 -8.64 -12.80 -2.92
CA TYR A 185 -9.30 -13.74 -2.02
C TYR A 185 -10.31 -12.99 -1.16
N ILE A 186 -11.59 -13.34 -1.29
CA ILE A 186 -12.67 -12.77 -0.50
C ILE A 186 -13.13 -13.83 0.51
N ARG A 187 -12.78 -13.62 1.79
CA ARG A 187 -13.09 -14.53 2.89
C ARG A 187 -14.35 -14.07 3.63
N ASP A 188 -15.09 -15.02 4.19
CA ASP A 188 -16.24 -14.80 5.08
C ASP A 188 -17.30 -13.83 4.53
N PRO A 189 -17.91 -14.20 3.40
CA PRO A 189 -18.81 -13.33 2.67
C PRO A 189 -20.17 -13.17 3.39
N VAL A 190 -20.27 -12.29 4.39
CA VAL A 190 -21.56 -11.92 5.02
C VAL A 190 -22.11 -10.62 4.42
N THR A 191 -21.23 -9.71 3.98
CA THR A 191 -21.56 -8.43 3.33
C THR A 191 -20.57 -8.21 2.19
N ILE A 192 -20.80 -8.91 1.09
CA ILE A 192 -19.73 -9.31 0.16
C ILE A 192 -19.41 -8.23 -0.87
N PHE A 193 -20.40 -7.44 -1.26
CA PHE A 193 -20.26 -6.54 -2.39
C PHE A 193 -21.10 -5.29 -2.16
N ASP A 194 -20.45 -4.14 -2.15
CA ASP A 194 -21.07 -2.97 -2.73
C ASP A 194 -21.24 -3.25 -4.22
N SER A 195 -22.47 -3.20 -4.73
CA SER A 195 -22.79 -3.50 -6.14
C SER A 195 -22.12 -2.54 -7.12
N ASN A 196 -21.56 -1.43 -6.62
CA ASN A 196 -20.85 -0.45 -7.42
C ASN A 196 -19.35 -0.75 -7.56
N LEU A 197 -18.79 -1.65 -6.75
CA LEU A 197 -17.40 -2.06 -6.90
C LEU A 197 -17.22 -2.99 -8.09
N SER A 198 -16.13 -2.78 -8.83
CA SER A 198 -15.71 -3.65 -9.92
C SER A 198 -14.54 -4.53 -9.50
N TYR A 199 -14.56 -5.79 -9.92
CA TYR A 199 -13.44 -6.73 -9.78
C TYR A 199 -13.01 -7.16 -11.17
N TYR A 200 -11.74 -6.93 -11.51
CA TYR A 200 -11.21 -7.17 -12.85
C TYR A 200 -10.04 -8.15 -12.82
N LEU A 201 -10.19 -9.27 -13.54
CA LEU A 201 -9.13 -10.24 -13.79
C LEU A 201 -8.56 -9.95 -15.18
N ALA A 202 -7.38 -9.32 -15.22
CA ALA A 202 -6.84 -8.74 -16.45
C ALA A 202 -6.24 -9.77 -17.42
N ASP A 203 -5.97 -10.99 -16.95
CA ASP A 203 -5.31 -12.04 -17.73
C ASP A 203 -5.70 -13.44 -17.23
N ALA A 204 -5.44 -14.46 -18.06
CA ALA A 204 -5.83 -15.85 -17.79
C ALA A 204 -5.11 -16.51 -16.60
N THR A 205 -4.09 -15.86 -16.03
CA THR A 205 -3.39 -16.34 -14.83
C THR A 205 -3.88 -15.67 -13.56
N SER A 206 -4.63 -14.58 -13.68
CA SER A 206 -5.28 -13.89 -12.57
C SER A 206 -6.50 -14.66 -12.09
N ILE A 207 -6.72 -14.70 -10.77
CA ILE A 207 -7.84 -15.43 -10.18
C ILE A 207 -8.55 -14.60 -9.11
N MET A 208 -9.83 -14.88 -8.93
CA MET A 208 -10.58 -14.45 -7.75
C MET A 208 -11.17 -15.67 -7.07
N THR A 209 -11.01 -15.79 -5.76
CA THR A 209 -11.60 -16.88 -4.97
C THR A 209 -12.53 -16.29 -3.91
N VAL A 210 -13.78 -16.72 -3.91
CA VAL A 210 -14.82 -16.23 -2.99
C VAL A 210 -15.37 -17.39 -2.19
N GLY A 211 -15.41 -17.26 -0.86
CA GLY A 211 -16.13 -18.20 0.00
C GLY A 211 -15.39 -18.61 1.27
N TYR A 212 -16.06 -19.44 2.06
CA TYR A 212 -15.48 -20.07 3.24
C TYR A 212 -14.41 -21.10 2.84
N PHE A 213 -13.45 -21.37 3.72
CA PHE A 213 -12.37 -22.35 3.50
C PHE A 213 -12.84 -23.73 2.98
N ARG A 214 -14.10 -24.12 3.22
CA ARG A 214 -14.68 -25.41 2.79
C ARG A 214 -15.56 -25.35 1.54
N THR A 215 -15.94 -24.16 1.06
CA THR A 215 -16.92 -23.97 -0.04
C THR A 215 -16.48 -22.85 -1.00
N ALA A 216 -15.18 -22.63 -1.14
CA ALA A 216 -14.66 -21.56 -1.97
C ALA A 216 -14.90 -21.83 -3.47
N HIS A 217 -15.31 -20.80 -4.21
CA HIS A 217 -15.45 -20.79 -5.65
C HIS A 217 -14.35 -19.93 -6.28
N THR A 218 -13.72 -20.43 -7.34
CA THR A 218 -12.67 -19.71 -8.06
C THR A 218 -13.16 -19.26 -9.44
N PHE A 219 -12.96 -17.98 -9.72
CA PHE A 219 -13.19 -17.31 -10.99
C PHE A 219 -11.84 -17.05 -11.66
N LYS A 220 -11.84 -17.12 -13.00
CA LYS A 220 -10.67 -16.92 -13.88
C LYS A 220 -11.07 -16.03 -15.04
#